data_AF-W4JYX9-F1
#
_entry.id   AF-W4JYX9-F1
#
_cell.length_a   1.000
_cell.length_b   1.000
_cell.length_c   1.000
_cell.angle_alpha   90.00
_cell.angle_beta   90.00
_cell.angle_gamma   90.00
#
_symmetry.space_group_name_H-M   'P 1'
#
loop_
_entity.id
_entity.type
_entity.pdbx_description
1 polymer ?
#
loop_
_entity_poly.entity_id
_entity_poly.type
_entity_poly.pdbx_seq_one_letter_code
_entity_poly.pdbx_strand_id
1 'polypeptide(L)'
;TASQDIWFEDGNIILVCESIGFRVYKGILSSHSEVFWDMLSVGSPSADDSFDGCALVHLSDSAGDALHFLKTLYDWSYHFPLSTIAGILRMATKYLVYSLRRAMVDELKEILPSTLASFKKSSGGRSMIPDFNGVLALNLATECGIPIILPAACYYCS
;
A
#
# COMPACT_ATOMS: atom_id res chain seq x y z
N THR A 1 7.95 16.44 -9.14
CA THR A 1 7.97 17.07 -7.80
C THR A 1 8.51 16.08 -6.79
N ALA A 2 9.35 16.49 -5.85
CA ALA A 2 9.80 15.60 -4.76
C ALA A 2 8.72 15.47 -3.68
N SER A 3 8.55 14.27 -3.12
CA SER A 3 7.68 14.06 -1.96
C SER A 3 8.27 14.75 -0.72
N GLN A 4 7.43 15.40 0.07
CA GLN A 4 7.84 16.05 1.34
C GLN A 4 7.92 15.05 2.50
N ASP A 5 7.23 13.93 2.38
CA ASP A 5 7.11 12.91 3.43
C ASP A 5 8.15 11.79 3.29
N ILE A 6 8.50 11.42 2.06
CA ILE A 6 9.43 10.32 1.75
C ILE A 6 10.49 10.85 0.79
N TRP A 7 11.58 11.31 1.37
CA TRP A 7 12.78 11.73 0.66
C TRP A 7 14.00 11.54 1.55
N PHE A 8 14.74 10.45 1.32
CA PHE A 8 15.97 10.17 2.06
C PHE A 8 17.16 10.79 1.31
N GLU A 9 17.89 11.70 1.94
CA GLU A 9 19.01 12.42 1.32
C GLU A 9 20.12 11.48 0.80
N ASP A 10 20.36 10.38 1.50
CA ASP A 10 21.30 9.31 1.13
C ASP A 10 20.61 8.13 0.40
N GLY A 11 19.34 8.29 0.02
CA GLY A 11 18.63 7.32 -0.81
C GLY A 11 19.32 7.17 -2.17
N ASN A 12 19.29 5.95 -2.71
CA ASN A 12 20.04 5.56 -3.90
C ASN A 12 19.16 5.21 -5.11
N ILE A 13 17.85 5.41 -4.99
CA ILE A 13 16.88 5.26 -6.07
C ILE A 13 15.72 6.23 -5.87
N ILE A 14 15.15 6.71 -6.97
CA ILE A 14 13.96 7.56 -7.00
C ILE A 14 12.85 6.82 -7.73
N LEU A 15 11.79 6.47 -6.99
CA LEU A 15 10.56 5.96 -7.60
C LEU A 15 9.69 7.14 -8.02
N VAL A 16 9.23 7.17 -9.27
CA VAL A 16 8.35 8.21 -9.79
C VAL A 16 6.97 7.63 -10.02
N CYS A 17 5.99 8.09 -9.26
CA CYS A 17 4.57 7.73 -9.43
C CYS A 17 3.82 8.99 -9.85
N GLU A 18 3.11 8.94 -10.99
CA GLU A 18 2.49 10.10 -11.63
C GLU A 18 3.52 11.24 -11.86
N SER A 19 3.45 12.31 -11.06
CA SER A 19 4.37 13.46 -11.12
C SER A 19 5.18 13.64 -9.83
N ILE A 20 5.11 12.67 -8.91
CA ILE A 20 5.75 12.70 -7.59
C ILE A 20 6.89 11.69 -7.54
N GLY A 21 8.08 12.15 -7.13
CA GLY A 21 9.27 11.34 -6.91
C GLY A 21 9.47 11.04 -5.42
N PHE A 22 9.87 9.80 -5.13
CA PHE A 22 10.15 9.29 -3.81
C PHE A 22 11.59 8.77 -3.77
N ARG A 23 12.49 9.49 -3.10
CA ARG A 23 13.90 9.07 -2.96
C ARG A 23 14.02 8.09 -1.79
N VAL A 24 14.39 6.85 -2.08
CA VAL A 24 14.35 5.70 -1.17
C VAL A 24 15.57 4.79 -1.33
N TYR A 25 15.65 3.72 -0.54
CA TYR A 25 16.74 2.75 -0.64
C TYR A 25 16.31 1.50 -1.41
N LYS A 26 17.04 1.21 -2.48
CA LYS A 26 16.89 0.00 -3.31
C LYS A 26 16.94 -1.28 -2.49
N GLY A 27 17.82 -1.35 -1.48
CA GLY A 27 18.00 -2.53 -0.64
C GLY A 27 16.74 -2.90 0.14
N ILE A 28 16.04 -1.91 0.71
CA ILE A 28 14.82 -2.13 1.50
C ILE A 28 13.67 -2.57 0.60
N LEU A 29 13.51 -1.94 -0.57
CA LEU A 29 12.50 -2.38 -1.54
C LEU A 29 12.74 -3.84 -1.95
N SER A 30 13.98 -4.15 -2.33
CA SER A 30 14.36 -5.47 -2.84
C SER A 30 14.32 -6.55 -1.76
N SER A 31 14.53 -6.21 -0.48
CA SER A 31 14.43 -7.18 0.61
C SER A 31 13.00 -7.58 0.94
N HIS A 32 12.03 -6.72 0.62
CA HIS A 32 10.61 -6.94 0.90
C HIS A 32 9.80 -7.39 -0.31
N SER A 33 10.35 -7.24 -1.52
CA SER A 33 9.65 -7.47 -2.79
C SER A 33 10.56 -8.12 -3.81
N GLU A 34 10.20 -9.33 -4.23
CA GLU A 34 10.86 -10.01 -5.35
C GLU A 34 10.69 -9.22 -6.65
N VAL A 35 9.53 -8.59 -6.85
CA VAL A 35 9.26 -7.75 -8.03
C VAL A 35 10.20 -6.56 -8.09
N PHE A 36 10.41 -5.85 -6.97
CA PHE A 36 11.40 -4.77 -6.94
C PHE A 36 12.83 -5.31 -7.05
N TRP A 37 13.14 -6.46 -6.47
CA TRP A 37 14.47 -7.08 -6.64
C TRP A 37 14.76 -7.36 -8.12
N ASP A 38 13.83 -7.99 -8.84
CA ASP A 38 13.96 -8.27 -10.28
C ASP A 38 14.02 -6.97 -11.09
N MET A 39 13.06 -6.07 -10.88
CA MET A 39 12.98 -4.79 -11.61
C MET A 39 14.25 -3.96 -11.46
N LEU A 40 14.84 -3.95 -10.26
CA LEU A 40 16.01 -3.13 -9.95
C LEU A 40 17.33 -3.85 -10.20
N SER A 41 17.34 -5.18 -10.38
CA SER A 41 18.55 -5.95 -10.72
C SER A 41 18.87 -5.92 -12.22
N VAL A 42 17.85 -5.81 -13.07
CA VAL A 42 17.96 -5.93 -14.54
C VAL A 42 18.36 -4.62 -15.24
N GLY A 43 18.16 -3.45 -14.61
CA GLY A 43 18.41 -2.16 -15.25
C GLY A 43 19.47 -1.31 -14.55
N SER A 44 20.59 -1.06 -15.24
CA SER A 44 21.30 0.22 -15.04
C SER A 44 20.47 1.29 -15.74
N PRO A 45 20.18 2.44 -15.11
CA PRO A 45 19.48 3.52 -15.79
C PRO A 45 20.32 4.00 -16.96
N SER A 46 19.67 4.27 -18.09
CA SER A 46 20.33 5.08 -19.13
C SER A 46 20.65 6.46 -18.54
N ALA A 47 21.58 7.23 -19.13
CA ALA A 47 21.98 8.52 -18.56
C ALA A 47 20.79 9.50 -18.37
N ASP A 48 19.75 9.34 -19.17
CA ASP A 48 18.49 10.10 -19.11
C ASP A 48 17.54 9.65 -17.98
N ASP A 49 17.77 8.47 -17.39
CA ASP A 49 16.98 7.90 -16.29
C ASP A 49 17.67 8.11 -14.93
N SER A 50 18.45 9.19 -14.79
CA SER A 50 19.14 9.52 -13.54
C SER A 50 18.90 10.96 -13.12
N PHE A 51 18.71 11.18 -11.81
CA PHE A 51 18.51 12.49 -11.21
C PHE A 51 19.31 12.54 -9.92
N ASP A 52 20.18 13.54 -9.80
CA ASP A 52 21.08 13.69 -8.66
C ASP A 52 21.91 12.42 -8.38
N GLY A 53 22.39 11.76 -9.44
CA GLY A 53 23.16 10.52 -9.35
C GLY A 53 22.37 9.28 -8.92
N CYS A 54 21.05 9.39 -8.74
CA CYS A 54 20.16 8.29 -8.39
C CYS A 54 19.41 7.76 -9.62
N ALA A 55 19.19 6.45 -9.66
CA ALA A 55 18.34 5.80 -10.64
C ALA A 55 16.89 6.27 -10.54
N LEU A 56 16.24 6.59 -11.65
CA LEU A 56 14.81 6.87 -11.73
C LEU A 56 14.07 5.64 -12.22
N VAL A 57 12.99 5.29 -11.52
CA VAL A 57 12.10 4.20 -11.92
C VAL A 57 10.67 4.71 -11.91
N HIS A 58 10.06 4.77 -13.08
CA HIS A 58 8.67 5.16 -13.23
C HIS A 58 7.74 3.98 -12.93
N LEU A 59 6.83 4.19 -11.98
CA LEU A 59 5.78 3.26 -11.61
C LEU A 59 4.44 3.79 -12.12
N SER A 60 3.56 2.88 -12.55
CA SER A 60 2.22 3.22 -13.04
C SER A 60 1.20 3.44 -11.93
N ASP A 61 1.63 3.49 -10.66
CA ASP A 61 0.75 3.57 -9.50
C ASP A 61 0.42 5.02 -9.15
N SER A 62 -0.65 5.22 -8.36
CA SER A 62 -0.98 6.55 -7.87
C SER A 62 0.08 7.03 -6.88
N ALA A 63 0.36 8.33 -6.86
CA ALA A 63 1.31 8.87 -5.90
C ALA A 63 0.83 8.72 -4.44
N GLY A 64 -0.48 8.78 -4.20
CA GLY A 64 -1.07 8.60 -2.88
C GLY A 64 -0.88 7.17 -2.34
N ASP A 65 -1.15 6.16 -3.16
CA ASP A 65 -0.94 4.77 -2.77
C ASP A 65 0.55 4.51 -2.50
N ALA A 66 1.43 5.02 -3.37
CA ALA A 66 2.88 4.88 -3.23
C ALA A 66 3.38 5.51 -1.94
N LEU A 67 2.89 6.70 -1.60
CA LEU A 67 3.24 7.37 -0.35
C LEU A 67 2.92 6.51 0.88
N HIS A 68 1.68 6.03 1.00
CA HIS A 68 1.26 5.26 2.16
C HIS A 68 1.90 3.88 2.22
N PHE A 69 2.07 3.23 1.06
CA PHE A 69 2.81 1.98 0.95
C PHE A 69 4.26 2.14 1.42
N LEU A 70 4.98 3.16 0.94
CA LEU A 70 6.35 3.42 1.34
C LEU A 70 6.44 3.80 2.82
N LYS A 71 5.60 4.71 3.32
CA LYS A 71 5.59 5.06 4.76
C LYS A 71 5.43 3.83 5.65
N THR A 72 4.49 2.94 5.30
CA THR A 72 4.26 1.71 6.08
C THR A 72 5.41 0.70 5.95
N LEU A 73 6.10 0.66 4.79
CA LEU A 73 7.24 -0.21 4.58
C LEU A 73 8.47 0.22 5.41
N TYR A 74 8.66 1.53 5.58
CA TYR A 74 9.77 2.11 6.34
C TYR A 74 9.48 2.23 7.84
N ASP A 75 8.23 2.45 8.21
CA ASP A 75 7.78 2.61 9.59
C ASP A 75 6.48 1.85 9.83
N TRP A 76 6.57 0.71 10.52
CA TRP A 76 5.40 -0.11 10.87
C TRP A 76 4.51 0.54 11.94
N SER A 77 4.99 1.58 12.61
CA SER A 77 4.21 2.39 13.55
C SER A 77 3.45 3.54 12.86
N TYR A 78 3.58 3.66 11.54
CA TYR A 78 2.86 4.65 10.76
C TYR A 78 1.35 4.43 10.86
N HIS A 79 0.66 5.43 11.41
CA HIS A 79 -0.80 5.43 11.49
C HIS A 79 -1.38 6.06 10.24
N PHE A 80 -2.34 5.37 9.62
CA PHE A 80 -2.99 5.83 8.40
C PHE A 80 -4.50 5.62 8.48
N PRO A 81 -5.31 6.44 7.77
CA PRO A 81 -6.75 6.26 7.75
C PRO A 81 -7.12 5.00 6.96
N LEU A 82 -8.23 4.36 7.32
CA LEU A 82 -8.66 3.11 6.69
C LEU A 82 -8.79 3.21 5.16
N SER A 83 -9.16 4.38 4.65
CA SER A 83 -9.26 4.67 3.22
C SER A 83 -7.95 4.40 2.46
N THR A 84 -6.80 4.44 3.14
CA THR A 84 -5.47 4.18 2.55
C THR A 84 -5.08 2.71 2.56
N ILE A 85 -5.71 1.86 3.38
CA ILE A 85 -5.47 0.40 3.37
C ILE A 85 -5.67 -0.16 1.98
N ALA A 86 -6.65 0.39 1.25
CA ALA A 86 -6.91 0.08 -0.14
C ALA A 86 -5.67 0.21 -1.02
N GLY A 87 -5.01 1.36 -0.94
CA GLY A 87 -3.79 1.67 -1.69
C GLY A 87 -2.63 0.77 -1.29
N ILE A 88 -2.41 0.65 0.01
CA ILE A 88 -1.33 -0.19 0.57
C ILE A 88 -1.49 -1.64 0.12
N LEU A 89 -2.70 -2.19 0.18
CA LEU A 89 -2.99 -3.55 -0.26
C LEU A 89 -2.76 -3.73 -1.75
N ARG A 90 -3.25 -2.83 -2.60
CA ARG A 90 -3.05 -2.92 -4.06
C ARG A 90 -1.56 -2.96 -4.39
N MET A 91 -0.76 -2.07 -3.80
CA MET A 91 0.68 -2.06 -4.02
C MET A 91 1.39 -3.28 -3.42
N ALA A 92 1.07 -3.67 -2.19
CA ALA A 92 1.66 -4.86 -1.57
C ALA A 92 1.31 -6.13 -2.35
N THR A 93 0.17 -6.17 -3.03
CA THR A 93 -0.23 -7.27 -3.91
C THR A 93 0.53 -7.23 -5.23
N LYS A 94 0.58 -6.07 -5.89
CA LYS A 94 1.27 -5.87 -7.18
C LYS A 94 2.77 -6.15 -7.08
N TYR A 95 3.39 -5.68 -6.00
CA TYR A 95 4.83 -5.82 -5.75
C TYR A 95 5.17 -7.01 -4.84
N LEU A 96 4.21 -7.91 -4.57
CA LEU A 96 4.44 -9.14 -3.81
C LEU A 96 5.10 -8.93 -2.43
N VAL A 97 4.74 -7.85 -1.73
CA VAL A 97 5.16 -7.62 -0.35
C VAL A 97 4.25 -8.39 0.61
N TYR A 98 4.51 -9.69 0.75
CA TYR A 98 3.63 -10.61 1.46
C TYR A 98 3.41 -10.28 2.94
N SER A 99 4.44 -9.79 3.64
CA SER A 99 4.36 -9.42 5.06
C SER A 99 3.40 -8.25 5.27
N LEU A 100 3.56 -7.19 4.47
CA LEU A 100 2.71 -6.01 4.51
C LEU A 100 1.28 -6.34 4.10
N ARG A 101 1.11 -7.12 3.03
CA ARG A 101 -0.21 -7.59 2.60
C ARG A 101 -0.91 -8.39 3.70
N ARG A 102 -0.22 -9.31 4.38
CA ARG A 102 -0.80 -10.08 5.48
C ARG A 102 -1.28 -9.18 6.61
N ALA A 103 -0.44 -8.23 7.04
CA ALA A 103 -0.79 -7.32 8.12
C ALA A 103 -2.01 -6.45 7.77
N MET A 104 -2.09 -5.91 6.55
CA MET A 104 -3.25 -5.14 6.11
C MET A 104 -4.53 -5.99 6.02
N VAL A 105 -4.42 -7.26 5.62
CA VAL A 105 -5.55 -8.19 5.61
C VAL A 105 -6.03 -8.48 7.03
N ASP A 106 -5.12 -8.65 7.98
CA ASP A 106 -5.46 -8.92 9.37
C ASP A 106 -6.13 -7.69 10.02
N GLU A 107 -5.64 -6.49 9.76
CA GLU A 107 -6.29 -5.23 10.15
C GLU A 107 -7.72 -5.14 9.58
N LEU A 108 -7.90 -5.48 8.30
CA LEU A 108 -9.23 -5.49 7.68
C LEU A 108 -10.19 -6.52 8.28
N LYS A 109 -9.72 -7.67 8.77
CA LYS A 109 -10.60 -8.68 9.39
C LYS A 109 -11.17 -8.21 10.73
N GLU A 110 -10.41 -7.40 11.47
CA GLU A 110 -10.88 -6.83 12.73
C GLU A 110 -11.98 -5.79 12.48
N ILE A 111 -11.86 -5.04 11.37
CA ILE A 111 -12.81 -4.00 10.96
C ILE A 111 -14.03 -4.61 10.24
N LEU A 112 -13.79 -5.60 9.37
CA LEU A 112 -14.77 -6.28 8.50
C LEU A 112 -14.79 -7.79 8.76
N PRO A 113 -15.28 -8.21 9.94
CA PRO A 113 -15.26 -9.62 10.31
C PRO A 113 -16.22 -10.45 9.46
N SER A 114 -15.86 -11.71 9.23
CA SER A 114 -16.63 -12.65 8.40
C SER A 114 -17.88 -13.24 9.09
N THR A 115 -18.03 -13.06 10.40
CA THR A 115 -19.14 -13.65 11.16
C THR A 115 -20.00 -12.57 11.81
N LEU A 116 -21.31 -12.80 11.85
CA LEU A 116 -22.27 -11.92 12.52
C LEU A 116 -21.95 -11.77 14.02
N ALA A 117 -21.43 -12.82 14.65
CA ALA A 117 -21.06 -12.79 16.07
C ALA A 117 -19.90 -11.80 16.33
N SER A 118 -18.83 -11.88 15.53
CA SER A 118 -17.72 -10.93 15.60
C SER A 118 -18.17 -9.52 15.23
N PHE A 119 -18.98 -9.38 14.18
CA PHE A 119 -19.53 -8.09 13.75
C PHE A 119 -20.36 -7.39 14.85
N LYS A 120 -21.15 -8.17 15.62
CA LYS A 120 -21.91 -7.65 16.77
C LYS A 120 -21.01 -7.29 17.96
N LYS A 121 -19.84 -7.89 18.10
CA LYS A 121 -18.85 -7.51 19.13
C LYS A 121 -18.08 -6.25 18.72
N SER A 122 -17.74 -6.12 17.44
CA SER A 122 -17.04 -4.95 16.86
C SER A 122 -17.91 -3.69 16.76
N SER A 123 -19.13 -3.70 17.34
CA SER A 123 -20.08 -2.57 17.31
C SER A 123 -19.52 -1.22 17.77
N GLY A 124 -18.42 -1.21 18.53
CA GLY A 124 -17.73 0.00 18.97
C GLY A 124 -16.88 0.69 17.89
N GLY A 125 -16.45 -0.02 16.84
CA GLY A 125 -15.66 0.55 15.73
C GLY A 125 -16.49 1.29 14.68
N ARG A 126 -17.82 1.13 14.71
CA ARG A 126 -18.78 1.60 13.69
C ARG A 126 -18.86 3.13 13.55
N SER A 127 -18.43 3.88 14.57
CA SER A 127 -18.56 5.34 14.62
C SER A 127 -17.27 6.09 14.28
N MET A 128 -16.18 5.38 13.98
CA MET A 128 -14.84 5.98 13.87
C MET A 128 -14.30 6.11 12.44
N ILE A 129 -15.06 5.74 11.40
CA ILE A 129 -14.54 5.75 10.03
C ILE A 129 -15.42 6.64 9.14
N PRO A 130 -15.06 7.94 8.99
CA PRO A 130 -15.83 8.91 8.21
C PRO A 130 -16.02 8.54 6.73
N ASP A 131 -15.13 7.73 6.16
CA ASP A 131 -15.06 7.46 4.72
C ASP A 131 -15.31 5.98 4.34
N PHE A 132 -15.83 5.16 5.26
CA PHE A 132 -16.09 3.76 4.96
C PHE A 132 -17.33 3.59 4.07
N ASN A 133 -17.16 2.97 2.90
CA ASN A 133 -18.25 2.58 2.00
C ASN A 133 -18.16 1.07 1.71
N GLY A 134 -19.28 0.35 1.85
CA GLY A 134 -19.36 -1.08 1.53
C GLY A 134 -18.90 -1.41 0.10
N VAL A 135 -19.14 -0.51 -0.87
CA VAL A 135 -18.68 -0.68 -2.26
C VAL A 135 -17.16 -0.70 -2.35
N LEU A 136 -16.47 0.18 -1.59
CA LEU A 136 -15.02 0.18 -1.53
C LEU A 136 -14.50 -1.13 -0.93
N ALA A 137 -15.11 -1.59 0.16
CA ALA A 137 -14.75 -2.87 0.78
C ALA A 137 -14.97 -4.07 -0.15
N LEU A 138 -16.04 -4.05 -0.96
CA LEU A 138 -16.33 -5.09 -1.95
C LEU A 138 -15.31 -5.10 -3.08
N ASN A 139 -14.98 -3.92 -3.60
CA ASN A 139 -13.95 -3.78 -4.64
C ASN A 139 -12.60 -4.28 -4.12
N LEU A 140 -12.23 -3.94 -2.89
CA LEU A 140 -11.01 -4.42 -2.25
C LEU A 140 -10.99 -5.94 -2.06
N ALA A 141 -12.08 -6.50 -1.57
CA ALA A 141 -12.21 -7.95 -1.42
C ALA A 141 -11.99 -8.68 -2.74
N THR A 142 -12.46 -8.09 -3.84
CA THR A 142 -12.35 -8.67 -5.18
C THR A 142 -10.96 -8.46 -5.78
N GLU A 143 -10.51 -7.20 -5.88
CA GLU A 143 -9.23 -6.81 -6.48
C GLU A 143 -8.04 -7.41 -5.75
N CYS A 144 -8.09 -7.42 -4.41
CA CYS A 144 -7.03 -7.98 -3.60
C CYS A 144 -7.24 -9.45 -3.28
N GLY A 145 -8.31 -10.12 -3.74
CA GLY A 145 -8.54 -11.54 -3.47
C GLY A 145 -8.67 -11.87 -1.98
N ILE A 146 -9.47 -11.09 -1.25
CA ILE A 146 -9.73 -11.21 0.20
C ILE A 146 -11.21 -11.56 0.39
N PRO A 147 -11.66 -12.79 0.06
CA PRO A 147 -13.09 -13.13 0.10
C PRO A 147 -13.68 -13.15 1.53
N ILE A 148 -12.82 -13.24 2.54
CA ILE A 148 -13.23 -13.35 3.95
C ILE A 148 -13.97 -12.10 4.46
N ILE A 149 -13.74 -10.93 3.86
CA ILE A 149 -14.41 -9.68 4.26
C ILE A 149 -15.72 -9.42 3.49
N LEU A 150 -16.06 -10.25 2.48
CA LEU A 150 -17.24 -10.08 1.65
C LEU A 150 -18.56 -10.03 2.43
N PRO A 151 -18.81 -10.89 3.45
CA PRO A 151 -20.08 -10.85 4.18
C PRO A 151 -20.33 -9.49 4.85
N ALA A 152 -19.31 -8.91 5.48
CA ALA A 152 -19.40 -7.59 6.09
C ALA A 152 -19.54 -6.49 5.02
N ALA A 153 -18.75 -6.55 3.95
CA ALA A 153 -18.81 -5.59 2.85
C ALA A 153 -20.22 -5.52 2.23
N CYS A 154 -20.84 -6.67 1.92
CA CYS A 154 -22.19 -6.74 1.36
C CYS A 154 -23.25 -6.18 2.32
N TYR A 155 -23.12 -6.42 3.63
CA TYR A 155 -24.02 -5.85 4.63
C TYR A 155 -23.95 -4.31 4.68
N TYR A 156 -22.79 -3.71 4.42
CA TYR A 156 -22.66 -2.25 4.34
C TYR A 156 -23.11 -1.65 3.01
N CYS A 157 -23.38 -2.46 1.99
CA CYS A 157 -23.94 -2.03 0.72
C CYS A 157 -25.48 -1.99 0.70
N SER A 158 -26.14 -2.58 1.70
CA SER A 158 -27.61 -2.68 1.81
C SER A 158 -28.20 -1.56 2.66
#